data_AF-A0A7J4SR79-F1
#
_entry.id   AF-A0A7J4SR79-F1
#
_cell.length_a   1.000
_cell.length_b   1.000
_cell.length_c   1.000
_cell.angle_alpha   90.00
_cell.angle_beta   90.00
_cell.angle_gamma   90.00
#
_symmetry.space_group_name_H-M   'P 1'
#
loop_
_entity.id
_entity.type
_entity.pdbx_description
1 polymer ?
#
loop_
_entity_poly.entity_id
_entity_poly.type
_entity_poly.pdbx_seq_one_letter_code
_entity_poly.pdbx_strand_id
1 'polypeptide(L)'
;MSDREGAMIKTVTPLNSTMRAKSTSVFLVVIMAISTVSADPPPGSPEVQNSICDTNATPGGICDDYDSNLDGSIGPDWSQIAVQLSMESASEIEIEIFVAMHEVSRTQLGLQEVDLEGDSGPEDGIPADHIRNFFDEETGDGRTVSDRMFDEVDRMVANVLGENFESIGQPVTNTVSFVPRTLSSNLQCTADSSIDSADEDEFRDNDPFWPPICVRSALSVTINASSIGMDDTRGNLDRTLLGLLIMGASVDLEFDLLVEPGQSLEMSLIPP
;
A
#
# COMPACT_ATOMS: atom_id res chain seq x y z
N MET A 1 -54.76 -51.70 52.33
CA MET A 1 -55.56 -52.85 52.77
C MET A 1 -55.08 -54.04 51.96
N SER A 2 -54.50 -55.04 52.65
CA SER A 2 -54.46 -56.49 52.33
C SER A 2 -54.62 -56.94 50.88
N ASP A 3 -53.95 -57.97 50.38
CA ASP A 3 -53.01 -58.97 50.89
C ASP A 3 -52.82 -59.93 49.68
N ARG A 4 -51.69 -60.63 49.64
CA ARG A 4 -51.55 -62.06 49.30
C ARG A 4 -52.05 -62.57 47.93
N GLU A 5 -51.26 -63.25 47.11
CA GLU A 5 -50.46 -64.49 47.30
C GLU A 5 -51.04 -65.53 46.32
N GLY A 6 -50.18 -66.31 45.67
CA GLY A 6 -50.57 -67.52 44.94
C GLY A 6 -50.03 -67.55 43.50
N ALA A 7 -48.87 -68.15 43.24
CA ALA A 7 -48.68 -69.60 43.01
C ALA A 7 -48.89 -69.97 41.53
N MET A 8 -48.19 -70.90 40.88
CA MET A 8 -47.01 -71.73 41.16
C MET A 8 -46.74 -72.53 39.85
N ILE A 9 -45.51 -72.44 39.33
CA ILE A 9 -44.66 -73.52 38.73
C ILE A 9 -45.26 -74.50 37.69
N LYS A 10 -44.64 -74.56 36.49
CA LYS A 10 -44.15 -75.83 35.89
C LYS A 10 -43.02 -75.64 34.85
N THR A 11 -41.88 -76.21 35.24
CA THR A 11 -40.60 -76.61 34.61
C THR A 11 -40.82 -77.39 33.27
N VAL A 12 -39.97 -77.42 32.22
CA VAL A 12 -38.63 -78.04 32.06
C VAL A 12 -38.04 -77.73 30.63
N THR A 13 -36.83 -77.15 30.60
CA THR A 13 -35.62 -77.20 29.70
C THR A 13 -35.57 -77.99 28.36
N PRO A 14 -34.47 -77.88 27.54
CA PRO A 14 -33.63 -76.73 27.15
C PRO A 14 -33.24 -76.75 25.64
N LEU A 15 -32.57 -75.71 25.11
CA LEU A 15 -31.54 -75.94 24.09
C LEU A 15 -30.35 -75.00 24.32
N ASN A 16 -29.23 -75.63 24.64
CA ASN A 16 -27.90 -75.06 24.70
C ASN A 16 -27.46 -74.59 23.31
N SER A 17 -26.99 -73.36 23.18
CA SER A 17 -25.78 -73.09 22.40
C SER A 17 -25.00 -71.95 23.05
N THR A 18 -23.91 -72.37 23.68
CA THR A 18 -22.81 -71.54 24.15
C THR A 18 -22.09 -70.93 22.96
N MET A 19 -22.07 -69.60 22.84
CA MET A 19 -20.96 -68.88 22.21
C MET A 19 -20.47 -67.78 23.14
N ARG A 20 -19.23 -67.96 23.60
CA ARG A 20 -18.44 -67.00 24.36
C ARG A 20 -18.24 -65.72 23.53
N ALA A 21 -18.90 -64.63 23.90
CA ALA A 21 -18.52 -63.30 23.45
C ALA A 21 -17.32 -62.83 24.30
N LYS A 22 -16.14 -62.74 23.68
CA LYS A 22 -14.98 -62.04 24.25
C LYS A 22 -15.31 -60.55 24.32
N SER A 23 -15.27 -60.02 25.54
CA SER A 23 -15.34 -58.59 25.83
C SER A 23 -14.10 -57.89 25.30
N THR A 24 -14.26 -57.12 24.22
CA THR A 24 -13.33 -56.04 23.86
C THR A 24 -14.13 -54.75 23.90
N SER A 25 -14.00 -54.02 25.01
CA SER A 25 -14.46 -52.65 25.15
C SER A 25 -13.71 -51.78 24.15
N VAL A 26 -14.38 -51.38 23.07
CA VAL A 26 -13.92 -50.30 22.21
C VAL A 26 -14.44 -49.00 22.84
N PHE A 27 -13.53 -48.25 23.45
CA PHE A 27 -13.80 -46.92 23.99
C PHE A 27 -13.89 -45.97 22.80
N LEU A 28 -15.11 -45.62 22.39
CA LEU A 28 -15.37 -44.65 21.32
C LEU A 28 -15.27 -43.25 21.91
N VAL A 29 -14.09 -42.64 21.79
CA VAL A 29 -13.86 -41.24 22.16
C VAL A 29 -14.43 -40.37 21.03
N VAL A 30 -15.60 -39.80 21.26
CA VAL A 30 -16.15 -38.72 20.43
C VAL A 30 -15.37 -37.45 20.79
N ILE A 31 -14.40 -37.08 19.96
CA ILE A 31 -13.75 -35.76 20.00
C ILE A 31 -14.74 -34.78 19.36
N MET A 32 -15.48 -34.03 20.18
CA MET A 32 -16.12 -32.79 19.73
C MET A 32 -15.00 -31.82 19.37
N ALA A 33 -14.79 -31.57 18.09
CA ALA A 33 -14.08 -30.40 17.62
C ALA A 33 -14.94 -29.17 17.97
N ILE A 34 -14.60 -28.52 19.07
CA ILE A 34 -15.08 -27.17 19.36
C ILE A 34 -14.27 -26.30 18.40
N SER A 35 -14.90 -25.76 17.35
CA SER A 35 -14.32 -24.64 16.61
C SER A 35 -14.17 -23.50 17.61
N THR A 36 -12.94 -23.20 18.01
CA THR A 36 -12.63 -21.95 18.69
C THR A 36 -12.87 -20.85 17.67
N VAL A 37 -13.99 -20.15 17.79
CA VAL A 37 -14.05 -18.76 17.30
C VAL A 37 -12.97 -18.04 18.10
N SER A 38 -11.88 -17.68 17.41
CA SER A 38 -10.96 -16.68 17.94
C SER A 38 -11.77 -15.39 18.01
N ALA A 39 -11.84 -14.79 19.18
CA ALA A 39 -12.29 -13.43 19.29
C ALA A 39 -11.02 -12.60 19.26
N ASP A 40 -10.94 -11.66 18.31
CA ASP A 40 -9.81 -10.74 18.20
C ASP A 40 -9.57 -10.10 19.60
N PRO A 41 -8.33 -10.13 20.10
CA PRO A 41 -7.96 -9.64 21.39
C PRO A 41 -7.96 -8.11 21.37
N PRO A 42 -7.86 -7.51 22.56
CA PRO A 42 -7.88 -6.06 22.70
C PRO A 42 -6.71 -5.40 21.93
N PRO A 43 -6.86 -4.14 21.51
CA PRO A 43 -5.77 -3.37 20.91
C PRO A 43 -4.51 -3.40 21.79
N GLY A 44 -3.34 -3.68 21.20
CA GLY A 44 -2.04 -3.71 21.89
C GLY A 44 -1.62 -5.08 22.46
N SER A 45 -2.18 -6.18 21.97
CA SER A 45 -1.62 -7.52 22.20
C SER A 45 -1.41 -8.23 20.86
N PRO A 46 -0.23 -8.83 20.62
CA PRO A 46 0.08 -9.47 19.34
C PRO A 46 -0.95 -10.55 19.05
N GLU A 47 -1.72 -10.33 18.00
CA GLU A 47 -2.62 -11.31 17.41
C GLU A 47 -1.81 -12.42 16.74
N VAL A 48 -2.48 -13.54 16.52
CA VAL A 48 -2.00 -14.66 15.69
C VAL A 48 -1.21 -14.17 14.48
N GLN A 49 0.09 -14.50 14.41
CA GLN A 49 1.01 -14.32 13.27
C GLN A 49 0.28 -13.94 11.97
N ASN A 50 0.13 -12.65 11.70
CA ASN A 50 -0.24 -12.18 10.37
C ASN A 50 0.94 -12.52 9.45
N SER A 51 0.86 -13.67 8.79
CA SER A 51 1.91 -14.17 7.90
C SER A 51 1.85 -13.56 6.50
N ILE A 52 0.94 -12.62 6.23
CA ILE A 52 0.82 -11.98 4.91
C ILE A 52 2.13 -11.26 4.57
N CYS A 53 2.76 -10.65 5.57
CA CYS A 53 4.02 -9.93 5.45
C CYS A 53 5.27 -10.78 5.75
N ASP A 54 5.10 -12.07 6.02
CA ASP A 54 6.21 -13.03 6.04
C ASP A 54 6.56 -13.43 4.59
N THR A 55 7.34 -12.58 3.93
CA THR A 55 7.72 -12.72 2.52
C THR A 55 9.13 -13.28 2.37
N ASN A 56 9.54 -13.61 1.13
CA ASN A 56 10.93 -14.03 0.89
C ASN A 56 11.89 -12.85 1.07
N ALA A 57 11.44 -11.65 0.68
CA ALA A 57 12.15 -10.40 0.87
C ALA A 57 12.27 -10.01 2.36
N THR A 58 11.21 -10.23 3.13
CA THR A 58 11.10 -9.86 4.55
C THR A 58 10.69 -11.06 5.40
N PRO A 59 11.61 -12.01 5.67
CA PRO A 59 11.27 -13.21 6.45
C PRO A 59 10.91 -12.85 7.89
N GLY A 60 9.71 -13.26 8.30
CA GLY A 60 9.11 -12.92 9.59
C GLY A 60 8.63 -11.48 9.70
N GLY A 61 8.39 -10.81 8.57
CA GLY A 61 7.73 -9.50 8.54
C GLY A 61 6.34 -9.55 9.16
N ILE A 62 5.94 -8.43 9.77
CA ILE A 62 4.69 -8.29 10.51
C ILE A 62 3.98 -7.07 9.92
N CYS A 63 2.68 -7.19 9.72
CA CYS A 63 1.84 -6.10 9.26
C CYS A 63 0.61 -5.96 10.15
N ASP A 64 0.10 -4.75 10.20
CA ASP A 64 -1.21 -4.39 10.74
C ASP A 64 -2.32 -5.09 9.95
N ASP A 65 -3.44 -5.32 10.63
CA ASP A 65 -4.61 -5.98 10.05
C ASP A 65 -5.36 -5.02 9.11
N TYR A 66 -5.80 -5.55 7.97
CA TYR A 66 -6.63 -4.77 7.06
C TYR A 66 -8.02 -4.49 7.64
N ASP A 67 -8.38 -3.21 7.75
CA ASP A 67 -9.72 -2.72 8.07
C ASP A 67 -10.12 -1.60 7.11
N SER A 68 -11.11 -1.85 6.24
CA SER A 68 -11.61 -0.86 5.28
C SER A 68 -12.19 0.40 5.94
N ASN A 69 -12.53 0.37 7.24
CA ASN A 69 -12.99 1.56 7.96
C ASN A 69 -11.86 2.57 8.22
N LEU A 70 -10.59 2.15 8.12
CA LEU A 70 -9.41 2.99 8.25
C LEU A 70 -8.97 3.58 6.89
N ASP A 71 -9.49 3.05 5.78
CA ASP A 71 -9.26 3.61 4.45
C ASP A 71 -9.92 4.99 4.33
N GLY A 72 -9.09 6.00 4.06
CA GLY A 72 -9.51 7.38 3.84
C GLY A 72 -9.97 7.68 2.41
N SER A 73 -9.95 6.68 1.53
CA SER A 73 -10.17 6.81 0.09
C SER A 73 -11.51 6.19 -0.36
N ILE A 74 -11.81 6.28 -1.67
CA ILE A 74 -13.02 5.71 -2.29
C ILE A 74 -12.62 4.67 -3.37
N GLY A 75 -11.31 4.44 -3.56
CA GLY A 75 -10.78 3.62 -4.64
C GLY A 75 -9.52 2.88 -4.22
N PRO A 76 -8.81 2.21 -5.14
CA PRO A 76 -7.64 1.40 -4.82
C PRO A 76 -6.37 2.22 -4.55
N ASP A 77 -6.46 3.54 -4.63
CA ASP A 77 -5.33 4.45 -4.56
C ASP A 77 -5.62 5.53 -3.53
N TRP A 78 -4.71 5.68 -2.59
CA TRP A 78 -4.74 6.75 -1.61
C TRP A 78 -3.37 7.40 -1.54
N SER A 79 -3.24 8.58 -2.15
CA SER A 79 -1.99 9.33 -2.11
C SER A 79 -2.19 10.84 -2.05
N GLN A 80 -1.18 11.51 -1.51
CA GLN A 80 -1.09 12.96 -1.47
C GLN A 80 0.15 13.36 -2.27
N ILE A 81 -0.03 14.25 -3.23
CA ILE A 81 0.99 14.64 -4.20
C ILE A 81 1.23 16.14 -4.08
N ALA A 82 2.49 16.55 -3.95
CA ALA A 82 2.91 17.94 -4.06
C ALA A 82 3.89 18.07 -5.22
N VAL A 83 3.59 18.97 -6.15
CA VAL A 83 4.47 19.36 -7.23
C VAL A 83 5.03 20.74 -6.92
N GLN A 84 6.34 20.84 -6.79
CA GLN A 84 7.05 22.08 -6.60
C GLN A 84 7.83 22.40 -7.87
N LEU A 85 7.50 23.54 -8.48
CA LEU A 85 8.17 24.09 -9.64
C LEU A 85 9.03 25.25 -9.16
N SER A 86 10.35 25.13 -9.25
CA SER A 86 11.31 26.17 -8.87
C SER A 86 11.99 26.69 -10.12
N MET A 87 11.87 27.98 -10.40
CA MET A 87 12.55 28.59 -11.56
C MET A 87 13.99 28.96 -11.20
N GLU A 88 14.97 28.31 -11.83
CA GLU A 88 16.40 28.65 -11.69
C GLU A 88 16.78 29.83 -12.62
N SER A 89 16.18 29.87 -13.82
CA SER A 89 16.35 30.97 -14.76
C SER A 89 15.06 31.25 -15.54
N ALA A 90 15.13 32.10 -16.58
CA ALA A 90 13.97 32.36 -17.42
C ALA A 90 13.65 31.16 -18.34
N SER A 91 14.64 30.29 -18.60
CA SER A 91 14.49 29.07 -19.41
C SER A 91 14.63 27.77 -18.64
N GLU A 92 15.20 27.78 -17.43
CA GLU A 92 15.44 26.56 -16.64
C GLU A 92 14.51 26.47 -15.42
N ILE A 93 13.85 25.33 -15.26
CA ILE A 93 12.91 25.03 -14.19
C ILE A 93 13.32 23.69 -13.55
N GLU A 94 13.46 23.67 -12.23
CA GLU A 94 13.57 22.47 -11.43
C GLU A 94 12.17 22.03 -10.99
N ILE A 95 11.85 20.76 -11.22
CA ILE A 95 10.59 20.16 -10.85
C ILE A 95 10.86 19.10 -9.79
N GLU A 96 10.25 19.26 -8.62
CA GLU A 96 10.26 18.26 -7.56
C GLU A 96 8.83 17.77 -7.33
N ILE A 97 8.63 16.47 -7.41
CA ILE A 97 7.38 15.80 -7.05
C ILE A 97 7.59 15.01 -5.78
N PHE A 98 6.71 15.25 -4.80
CA PHE A 98 6.62 14.49 -3.57
C PHE A 98 5.30 13.74 -3.56
N VAL A 99 5.35 12.44 -3.35
CA VAL A 99 4.16 11.59 -3.22
C VAL A 99 4.21 10.93 -1.86
N ALA A 100 3.16 11.07 -1.06
CA ALA A 100 2.91 10.26 0.12
C ALA A 100 1.83 9.24 -0.18
N MET A 101 2.19 7.96 -0.19
CA MET A 101 1.32 6.85 -0.54
C MET A 101 0.87 6.14 0.74
N HIS A 102 -0.44 6.12 0.95
CA HIS A 102 -1.11 5.34 1.98
C HIS A 102 -1.60 4.02 1.43
N GLU A 103 -2.04 4.01 0.17
CA GLU A 103 -2.54 2.85 -0.54
C GLU A 103 -2.24 3.01 -2.03
N VAL A 104 -1.89 1.90 -2.70
CA VAL A 104 -1.63 1.87 -4.13
C VAL A 104 -2.35 0.68 -4.75
N SER A 105 -2.82 0.80 -5.98
CA SER A 105 -3.45 -0.33 -6.67
C SER A 105 -2.51 -1.53 -6.76
N ARG A 106 -3.02 -2.71 -6.32
CA ARG A 106 -2.32 -4.00 -6.45
C ARG A 106 -1.87 -4.28 -7.88
N THR A 107 -2.62 -3.78 -8.85
CA THR A 107 -2.30 -3.99 -10.27
C THR A 107 -1.05 -3.25 -10.71
N GLN A 108 -0.83 -2.04 -10.20
CA GLN A 108 0.35 -1.22 -10.48
C GLN A 108 1.60 -1.89 -9.89
N LEU A 109 1.50 -2.39 -8.66
CA LEU A 109 2.62 -3.02 -7.96
C LEU A 109 2.83 -4.50 -8.29
N GLY A 110 1.90 -5.15 -9.00
CA GLY A 110 2.02 -6.58 -9.35
C GLY A 110 1.72 -7.52 -8.19
N LEU A 111 0.84 -7.11 -7.28
CA LEU A 111 0.47 -7.79 -6.04
C LEU A 111 -1.00 -8.24 -6.05
N GLN A 112 -1.55 -8.56 -7.22
CA GLN A 112 -2.98 -8.89 -7.39
C GLN A 112 -3.41 -10.17 -6.65
N GLU A 113 -2.46 -11.09 -6.43
CA GLU A 113 -2.71 -12.37 -5.78
C GLU A 113 -2.51 -12.31 -4.25
N VAL A 114 -2.13 -11.15 -3.71
CA VAL A 114 -2.00 -10.95 -2.26
C VAL A 114 -3.40 -10.85 -1.65
N ASP A 115 -3.67 -11.74 -0.72
CA ASP A 115 -4.86 -11.74 0.12
C ASP A 115 -4.53 -10.98 1.40
N LEU A 116 -5.17 -9.81 1.60
CA LEU A 116 -4.97 -8.97 2.80
C LEU A 116 -5.84 -9.44 3.98
N GLU A 117 -6.65 -10.48 3.80
CA GLU A 117 -7.64 -10.95 4.77
C GLU A 117 -8.63 -9.83 5.18
N GLY A 118 -9.23 -9.94 6.38
CA GLY A 118 -10.17 -8.94 6.89
C GLY A 118 -11.43 -8.76 6.03
N ASP A 119 -11.80 -7.52 5.79
CA ASP A 119 -12.88 -7.14 4.87
C ASP A 119 -12.38 -6.68 3.50
N SER A 120 -11.12 -6.95 3.17
CA SER A 120 -10.50 -6.60 1.89
C SER A 120 -11.12 -7.33 0.70
N GLY A 121 -11.38 -6.59 -0.37
CA GLY A 121 -11.79 -7.10 -1.67
C GLY A 121 -10.68 -7.02 -2.74
N PRO A 122 -10.87 -7.68 -3.90
CA PRO A 122 -9.91 -7.60 -5.03
C PRO A 122 -9.80 -6.22 -5.68
N GLU A 123 -10.77 -5.34 -5.44
CA GLU A 123 -10.81 -3.97 -5.97
C GLU A 123 -10.12 -2.97 -5.02
N ASP A 124 -9.74 -3.40 -3.82
CA ASP A 124 -9.02 -2.58 -2.87
C ASP A 124 -7.54 -2.55 -3.25
N GLY A 125 -6.85 -1.48 -2.89
CA GLY A 125 -5.43 -1.36 -3.07
C GLY A 125 -4.65 -2.23 -2.09
N ILE A 126 -3.35 -1.99 -2.05
CA ILE A 126 -2.46 -2.52 -1.03
C ILE A 126 -2.00 -1.35 -0.15
N PRO A 127 -2.15 -1.46 1.18
CA PRO A 127 -1.82 -0.37 2.08
C PRO A 127 -0.30 -0.26 2.29
N ALA A 128 0.16 0.90 2.75
CA ALA A 128 1.58 1.26 2.86
C ALA A 128 2.39 0.25 3.69
N ASP A 129 1.81 -0.26 4.77
CA ASP A 129 2.43 -1.25 5.64
C ASP A 129 2.80 -2.55 4.94
N HIS A 130 1.87 -3.06 4.14
CA HIS A 130 2.11 -4.23 3.35
C HIS A 130 3.16 -3.92 2.28
N ILE A 131 3.03 -2.80 1.57
CA ILE A 131 4.00 -2.41 0.53
C ILE A 131 5.43 -2.41 1.10
N ARG A 132 5.67 -1.88 2.30
CA ARG A 132 6.98 -1.86 3.00
C ARG A 132 7.59 -3.26 3.09
N ASN A 133 6.79 -4.25 3.49
CA ASN A 133 7.22 -5.65 3.60
C ASN A 133 7.46 -6.33 2.24
N PHE A 134 6.87 -5.83 1.15
CA PHE A 134 7.05 -6.33 -0.22
C PHE A 134 8.09 -5.56 -1.05
N PHE A 135 8.77 -4.53 -0.53
CA PHE A 135 9.65 -3.62 -1.32
C PHE A 135 10.61 -4.34 -2.27
N ASP A 136 11.30 -5.34 -1.73
CA ASP A 136 12.34 -6.11 -2.43
C ASP A 136 11.81 -7.43 -3.01
N GLU A 137 10.50 -7.69 -2.93
CA GLU A 137 9.91 -8.90 -3.51
C GLU A 137 9.87 -8.78 -5.04
N GLU A 138 10.34 -9.83 -5.72
CA GLU A 138 10.30 -9.89 -7.18
C GLU A 138 8.88 -10.22 -7.65
N THR A 139 8.38 -9.37 -8.54
CA THR A 139 7.09 -9.58 -9.19
C THR A 139 7.26 -10.44 -10.45
N GLY A 140 6.15 -10.91 -11.03
CA GLY A 140 6.18 -11.87 -12.14
C GLY A 140 6.87 -11.42 -13.44
N ASP A 141 7.23 -10.14 -13.57
CA ASP A 141 7.99 -9.57 -14.69
C ASP A 141 9.50 -9.39 -14.39
N GLY A 142 9.97 -9.82 -13.22
CA GLY A 142 11.38 -9.74 -12.81
C GLY A 142 11.84 -8.38 -12.32
N ARG A 143 10.91 -7.46 -12.02
CA ARG A 143 11.16 -6.20 -11.30
C ARG A 143 10.72 -6.32 -9.85
N THR A 144 11.36 -5.58 -8.96
CA THR A 144 10.91 -5.49 -7.57
C THR A 144 9.66 -4.61 -7.45
N VAL A 145 8.92 -4.73 -6.36
CA VAL A 145 7.77 -3.84 -6.07
C VAL A 145 8.23 -2.39 -5.97
N SER A 146 9.39 -2.14 -5.36
CA SER A 146 9.95 -0.79 -5.25
C SER A 146 10.30 -0.17 -6.61
N ASP A 147 10.84 -0.95 -7.55
CA ASP A 147 11.12 -0.49 -8.93
C ASP A 147 9.82 -0.06 -9.63
N ARG A 148 8.76 -0.86 -9.51
CA ARG A 148 7.44 -0.53 -10.09
C ARG A 148 6.85 0.74 -9.47
N MET A 149 6.97 0.87 -8.16
CA MET A 149 6.50 2.05 -7.43
C MET A 149 7.25 3.32 -7.89
N PHE A 150 8.58 3.25 -8.06
CA PHE A 150 9.36 4.38 -8.57
C PHE A 150 9.05 4.70 -10.03
N ASP A 151 8.86 3.68 -10.87
CA ASP A 151 8.44 3.84 -12.27
C ASP A 151 7.10 4.60 -12.38
N GLU A 152 6.15 4.35 -11.48
CA GLU A 152 4.87 5.07 -11.46
C GLU A 152 5.05 6.56 -11.13
N VAL A 153 5.91 6.89 -10.15
CA VAL A 153 6.22 8.28 -9.81
C VAL A 153 6.97 8.97 -10.95
N ASP A 154 7.90 8.28 -11.61
CA ASP A 154 8.62 8.81 -12.78
C ASP A 154 7.67 9.07 -13.96
N ARG A 155 6.66 8.21 -14.15
CA ARG A 155 5.60 8.41 -15.14
C ARG A 155 4.76 9.64 -14.80
N MET A 156 4.47 9.90 -13.52
CA MET A 156 3.79 11.12 -13.10
C MET A 156 4.61 12.36 -13.47
N VAL A 157 5.92 12.37 -13.19
CA VAL A 157 6.83 13.46 -13.59
C VAL A 157 6.80 13.68 -15.10
N ALA A 158 6.91 12.61 -15.89
CA ALA A 158 6.90 12.70 -17.34
C ALA A 158 5.60 13.32 -17.89
N ASN A 159 4.45 13.03 -17.26
CA ASN A 159 3.17 13.63 -17.65
C ASN A 159 3.13 15.14 -17.39
N VAL A 160 3.73 15.62 -16.28
CA VAL A 160 3.79 17.06 -15.95
C VAL A 160 4.51 17.87 -17.02
N LEU A 161 5.51 17.29 -17.68
CA LEU A 161 6.37 17.98 -18.65
C LEU A 161 5.68 18.27 -19.99
N GLY A 162 4.66 17.51 -20.37
CA GLY A 162 4.00 17.66 -21.67
C GLY A 162 4.98 17.80 -22.86
N GLU A 163 4.61 18.61 -23.85
CA GLU A 163 5.43 18.89 -25.05
C GLU A 163 6.24 20.21 -24.96
N ASN A 164 5.97 21.04 -23.95
CA ASN A 164 6.52 22.40 -23.85
C ASN A 164 7.94 22.45 -23.27
N PHE A 165 8.35 21.36 -22.61
CA PHE A 165 9.62 21.26 -21.90
C PHE A 165 10.51 20.19 -22.54
N GLU A 166 11.81 20.46 -22.54
CA GLU A 166 12.84 19.49 -22.87
C GLU A 166 13.54 19.08 -21.57
N SER A 167 13.54 17.79 -21.28
CA SER A 167 14.19 17.26 -20.08
C SER A 167 15.71 17.38 -20.17
N ILE A 168 16.36 17.86 -19.11
CA ILE A 168 17.83 17.92 -18.97
C ILE A 168 18.35 16.65 -18.28
N GLY A 169 17.66 15.51 -18.41
CA GLY A 169 18.12 14.24 -17.85
C GLY A 169 17.03 13.19 -17.63
N GLN A 170 17.32 12.25 -16.73
CA GLN A 170 16.35 11.32 -16.19
C GLN A 170 15.95 11.78 -14.77
N PRO A 171 14.70 11.55 -14.35
CA PRO A 171 14.28 11.84 -12.98
C PRO A 171 15.12 11.05 -11.99
N VAL A 172 15.41 11.67 -10.84
CA VAL A 172 16.09 11.02 -9.71
C VAL A 172 15.07 10.76 -8.62
N THR A 173 14.74 9.48 -8.43
CA THR A 173 13.65 9.04 -7.56
C THR A 173 14.17 8.22 -6.38
N ASN A 174 13.70 8.56 -5.18
CA ASN A 174 14.14 7.95 -3.93
C ASN A 174 13.12 8.19 -2.81
N THR A 175 13.07 7.27 -1.84
CA THR A 175 12.24 7.43 -0.64
C THR A 175 12.77 8.54 0.27
N VAL A 176 11.86 9.21 0.98
CA VAL A 176 12.17 10.31 1.90
C VAL A 176 11.35 10.16 3.18
N SER A 177 11.93 10.55 4.33
CA SER A 177 11.21 10.51 5.62
C SER A 177 10.39 11.76 5.91
N PHE A 178 10.62 12.84 5.14
CA PHE A 178 9.99 14.13 5.33
C PHE A 178 9.55 14.70 3.98
N VAL A 179 8.34 15.26 3.97
CA VAL A 179 7.72 15.92 2.82
C VAL A 179 7.62 17.43 3.05
N PRO A 180 7.46 18.24 1.99
CA PRO A 180 7.23 19.66 2.14
C PRO A 180 5.94 19.96 2.91
N ARG A 181 5.90 21.14 3.57
CA ARG A 181 4.74 21.59 4.35
C ARG A 181 3.46 21.77 3.52
N THR A 182 3.59 21.92 2.21
CA THR A 182 2.47 21.98 1.25
C THR A 182 1.67 20.70 1.26
N LEU A 183 2.32 19.54 1.43
CA LEU A 183 1.63 18.26 1.54
C LEU A 183 0.92 18.16 2.90
N SER A 184 1.70 18.23 3.97
CA SER A 184 1.19 18.23 5.33
C SER A 184 2.25 18.72 6.31
N SER A 185 1.80 19.49 7.30
CA SER A 185 2.69 20.22 8.21
C SER A 185 3.53 19.35 9.15
N ASN A 186 3.16 18.07 9.35
CA ASN A 186 3.85 17.10 10.22
C ASN A 186 3.70 15.65 9.73
N LEU A 187 3.70 15.41 8.42
CA LEU A 187 3.66 14.05 7.89
C LEU A 187 5.02 13.38 8.09
N GLN A 188 5.05 12.29 8.85
CA GLN A 188 6.24 11.44 9.00
C GLN A 188 6.06 10.20 8.14
N CYS A 189 7.05 9.92 7.32
CA CYS A 189 7.05 8.78 6.42
C CYS A 189 8.17 7.82 6.78
N THR A 190 7.97 6.54 6.50
CA THR A 190 9.02 5.53 6.63
C THR A 190 8.90 4.53 5.50
N ALA A 191 10.04 4.05 5.03
CA ALA A 191 10.15 2.89 4.14
C ALA A 191 10.73 1.68 4.87
N ASP A 192 11.01 1.81 6.17
CA ASP A 192 11.47 0.72 7.03
C ASP A 192 10.26 -0.10 7.49
N SER A 193 10.32 -1.42 7.23
CA SER A 193 9.26 -2.39 7.50
C SER A 193 9.35 -3.03 8.90
N SER A 194 10.18 -2.50 9.79
CA SER A 194 10.44 -3.10 11.12
C SER A 194 9.95 -2.26 12.31
N ILE A 195 9.32 -1.13 12.01
CA ILE A 195 8.90 -0.12 12.99
C ILE A 195 7.55 0.46 12.61
N ASP A 196 6.68 -0.36 12.06
CA ASP A 196 5.69 0.11 11.11
C ASP A 196 4.28 -0.42 11.38
N SER A 197 4.17 -1.46 12.23
CA SER A 197 2.92 -2.03 12.76
C SER A 197 2.79 -1.96 14.29
N ALA A 198 1.57 -2.15 14.80
CA ALA A 198 1.22 -2.21 16.23
C ALA A 198 1.80 -3.42 16.96
N ASP A 199 2.05 -4.51 16.23
CA ASP A 199 2.61 -5.73 16.77
C ASP A 199 4.15 -5.69 16.90
N GLU A 200 4.78 -4.69 16.29
CA GLU A 200 6.20 -4.39 16.45
C GLU A 200 6.49 -3.34 17.53
N ASP A 201 5.58 -2.37 17.71
CA ASP A 201 5.69 -1.30 18.70
C ASP A 201 4.35 -1.06 19.44
N GLU A 202 4.35 -1.26 20.76
CA GLU A 202 3.20 -1.09 21.66
C GLU A 202 2.58 0.34 21.63
N PHE A 203 3.31 1.33 21.10
CA PHE A 203 2.82 2.71 20.97
C PHE A 203 2.19 3.03 19.60
N ARG A 204 2.07 2.05 18.70
CA ARG A 204 1.38 2.20 17.42
C ARG A 204 -0.05 1.68 17.49
N ASP A 205 -0.92 2.35 16.76
CA ASP A 205 -2.27 1.87 16.49
C ASP A 205 -2.21 0.85 15.35
N ASN A 206 -3.13 -0.11 15.33
CA ASN A 206 -3.28 -1.09 14.24
C ASN A 206 -3.91 -0.36 13.05
N ASP A 207 -3.09 0.23 12.18
CA ASP A 207 -3.52 1.01 11.02
C ASP A 207 -2.58 0.75 9.82
N PRO A 208 -2.95 -0.14 8.90
CA PRO A 208 -2.07 -0.56 7.81
C PRO A 208 -1.78 0.56 6.80
N PHE A 209 -2.59 1.63 6.79
CA PHE A 209 -2.40 2.79 5.91
C PHE A 209 -1.38 3.80 6.47
N TRP A 210 -0.89 3.58 7.70
CA TRP A 210 -0.07 4.53 8.41
C TRP A 210 1.16 3.90 9.08
N PRO A 211 2.33 4.57 9.08
CA PRO A 211 2.69 5.79 8.34
C PRO A 211 2.82 5.53 6.82
N PRO A 212 2.71 6.56 5.96
CA PRO A 212 2.74 6.37 4.52
C PRO A 212 4.18 6.24 4.02
N ILE A 213 4.33 5.72 2.81
CA ILE A 213 5.60 5.70 2.08
C ILE A 213 5.71 7.01 1.31
N CYS A 214 6.77 7.76 1.55
CA CYS A 214 7.02 9.00 0.81
C CYS A 214 8.14 8.84 -0.19
N VAL A 215 7.86 9.23 -1.43
CA VAL A 215 8.79 9.21 -2.55
C VAL A 215 8.97 10.62 -3.06
N ARG A 216 10.23 10.98 -3.32
CA ARG A 216 10.60 12.22 -4.00
C ARG A 216 11.21 11.87 -5.35
N SER A 217 10.71 12.49 -6.40
CA SER A 217 11.34 12.52 -7.71
C SER A 217 11.69 13.94 -8.09
N ALA A 218 12.93 14.17 -8.53
CA ALA A 218 13.42 15.48 -8.94
C ALA A 218 13.95 15.44 -10.37
N LEU A 219 13.61 16.46 -11.17
CA LEU A 219 14.02 16.60 -12.55
C LEU A 219 14.22 18.07 -12.94
N SER A 220 15.34 18.37 -13.60
CA SER A 220 15.59 19.68 -14.20
C SER A 220 15.17 19.68 -15.67
N VAL A 221 14.43 20.71 -16.07
CA VAL A 221 13.94 20.89 -17.44
C VAL A 221 14.24 22.27 -17.99
N THR A 222 14.37 22.34 -19.31
CA THR A 222 14.50 23.61 -20.05
C THR A 222 13.28 23.85 -20.92
N ILE A 223 12.91 25.11 -21.13
CA ILE A 223 11.87 25.49 -22.08
C ILE A 223 12.35 25.12 -23.49
N ASN A 224 11.52 24.37 -24.22
CA ASN A 224 11.84 24.02 -25.60
C ASN A 224 11.84 25.29 -26.48
N ALA A 225 12.99 25.69 -27.02
CA ALA A 225 13.09 26.92 -27.83
C ALA A 225 12.11 26.92 -29.03
N SER A 226 11.79 25.74 -29.57
CA SER A 226 10.87 25.60 -30.70
C SER A 226 9.42 25.90 -30.31
N SER A 227 9.02 25.66 -29.05
CA SER A 227 7.65 25.93 -28.57
C SER A 227 7.33 27.42 -28.60
N ILE A 228 8.33 28.28 -28.43
CA ILE A 228 8.22 29.74 -28.55
C ILE A 228 8.65 30.28 -29.92
N GLY A 229 8.85 29.41 -30.92
CA GLY A 229 9.25 29.78 -32.28
C GLY A 229 10.69 30.27 -32.41
N MET A 230 11.55 30.01 -31.43
CA MET A 230 12.99 30.23 -31.50
C MET A 230 13.72 29.00 -32.04
N ASP A 231 14.92 29.23 -32.57
CA ASP A 231 15.85 28.18 -33.01
C ASP A 231 17.19 28.48 -32.33
N ASP A 232 17.97 27.44 -32.07
CA ASP A 232 19.25 27.47 -31.36
C ASP A 232 20.29 28.38 -32.05
N THR A 233 20.03 28.72 -33.33
CA THR A 233 20.83 29.66 -34.13
C THR A 233 20.49 31.14 -33.90
N ARG A 234 19.37 31.47 -33.21
CA ARG A 234 18.82 32.84 -33.11
C ARG A 234 19.19 33.61 -31.83
N GLY A 235 20.13 33.12 -31.05
CA GLY A 235 20.65 33.81 -29.86
C GLY A 235 20.39 33.04 -28.57
N ASN A 236 20.77 33.64 -27.44
CA ASN A 236 20.60 33.01 -26.12
C ASN A 236 19.12 33.14 -25.68
N LEU A 237 18.44 31.98 -25.53
CA LEU A 237 17.04 31.84 -25.13
C LEU A 237 16.74 32.62 -23.85
N ASP A 238 17.57 32.41 -22.83
CA ASP A 238 17.45 33.00 -21.50
C ASP A 238 17.47 34.53 -21.55
N ARG A 239 18.40 35.13 -22.30
CA ARG A 239 18.48 36.59 -22.49
C ARG A 239 17.28 37.15 -23.24
N THR A 240 16.71 36.36 -24.16
CA THR A 240 15.56 36.78 -24.96
C THR A 240 14.29 36.75 -24.11
N LEU A 241 14.05 35.66 -23.37
CA LEU A 241 12.96 35.54 -22.41
C LEU A 241 13.04 36.61 -21.33
N LEU A 242 14.22 36.83 -20.73
CA LEU A 242 14.42 37.90 -19.75
C LEU A 242 14.13 39.29 -20.35
N GLY A 243 14.58 39.54 -21.58
CA GLY A 243 14.29 40.79 -22.28
C GLY A 243 12.79 40.99 -22.51
N LEU A 244 12.07 39.94 -22.89
CA LEU A 244 10.61 39.95 -23.07
C LEU A 244 9.90 40.24 -21.74
N LEU A 245 10.27 39.55 -20.66
CA LEU A 245 9.71 39.75 -19.32
C LEU A 245 9.92 41.19 -18.82
N ILE A 246 11.12 41.76 -18.99
CA ILE A 246 11.42 43.15 -18.61
C ILE A 246 10.60 44.16 -19.43
N MET A 247 10.31 43.85 -20.69
CA MET A 247 9.47 44.69 -21.55
C MET A 247 7.96 44.53 -21.28
N GLY A 248 7.58 43.68 -20.32
CA GLY A 248 6.18 43.45 -19.92
C GLY A 248 5.46 42.39 -20.76
N ALA A 249 6.19 41.50 -21.42
CA ALA A 249 5.59 40.30 -22.02
C ALA A 249 5.16 39.33 -20.91
N SER A 250 4.05 38.63 -21.14
CA SER A 250 3.63 37.48 -20.33
C SER A 250 4.10 36.20 -21.00
N VAL A 251 4.57 35.24 -20.22
CA VAL A 251 4.83 33.86 -20.68
C VAL A 251 3.82 32.98 -19.97
N ASP A 252 2.94 32.35 -20.75
CA ASP A 252 1.96 31.42 -20.24
C ASP A 252 2.55 30.00 -20.36
N LEU A 253 2.71 29.31 -19.24
CA LEU A 253 3.19 27.93 -19.17
C LEU A 253 2.00 27.02 -18.86
N GLU A 254 1.82 25.98 -19.67
CA GLU A 254 0.76 24.98 -19.50
C GLU A 254 1.38 23.68 -18.98
N PHE A 255 0.80 23.18 -17.88
CA PHE A 255 1.20 21.94 -17.22
C PHE A 255 -0.01 21.02 -17.16
N ASP A 256 0.15 19.79 -17.62
CA ASP A 256 -0.87 18.77 -17.56
C ASP A 256 -0.65 17.88 -16.34
N LEU A 257 -1.60 17.90 -15.41
CA LEU A 257 -1.55 17.11 -14.19
C LEU A 257 -2.70 16.11 -14.19
N LEU A 258 -2.37 14.83 -14.22
CA LEU A 258 -3.34 13.74 -14.15
C LEU A 258 -3.37 13.16 -12.73
N VAL A 259 -4.55 13.07 -12.15
CA VAL A 259 -4.79 12.58 -10.80
C VAL A 259 -5.91 11.54 -10.85
N GLU A 260 -5.70 10.40 -10.20
CA GLU A 260 -6.66 9.30 -10.14
C GLU A 260 -7.58 9.44 -8.91
N PRO A 261 -8.73 8.75 -8.86
CA PRO A 261 -9.60 8.76 -7.68
C PRO A 261 -8.84 8.35 -6.41
N GLY A 262 -9.06 9.10 -5.32
CA GLY A 262 -8.38 8.86 -4.02
C GLY A 262 -7.00 9.51 -3.90
N GLN A 263 -6.48 10.09 -4.99
CA GLN A 263 -5.29 10.93 -4.97
C GLN A 263 -5.67 12.41 -4.78
N SER A 264 -4.82 13.16 -4.07
CA SER A 264 -4.92 14.62 -3.91
C SER A 264 -3.65 15.29 -4.39
N LEU A 265 -3.78 16.44 -5.06
CA LEU A 265 -2.66 17.11 -5.70
C LEU A 265 -2.64 18.60 -5.33
N GLU A 266 -1.46 19.07 -4.90
CA GLU A 266 -1.16 20.49 -4.73
C GLU A 266 0.05 20.87 -5.60
N MET A 267 -0.05 21.99 -6.31
CA MET A 267 1.05 22.53 -7.11
C MET A 267 1.47 23.91 -6.58
N SER A 268 2.77 24.10 -6.40
CA SER A 268 3.38 25.37 -6.02
C SER A 268 4.43 25.79 -7.03
N LEU A 269 4.33 27.04 -7.52
CA LEU A 269 5.34 27.67 -8.37
C LEU A 269 6.12 28.70 -7.57
N ILE A 270 7.43 28.51 -7.49
CA ILE A 270 8.38 29.41 -6.83
C ILE A 270 9.13 30.17 -7.94
N PRO A 271 8.85 31.48 -8.12
CA PRO A 271 9.59 32.31 -9.06
C PRO A 271 11.03 32.55 -8.57
N PRO A 272 11.94 33.00 -9.46
CA PRO A 272 13.30 33.33 -9.08
C PRO A 272 13.40 34.61 -8.22
#